data_AF-A0A6A6UUG6-F1
#
_entry.id   AF-A0A6A6UUG6-F1
#
_cell.length_a   1.000
_cell.length_b   1.000
_cell.length_c   1.000
_cell.angle_alpha   90.00
_cell.angle_beta   90.00
_cell.angle_gamma   90.00
#
_symmetry.space_group_name_H-M   'P 1'
#
loop_
_entity.id
_entity.type
_entity.pdbx_description
1 polymer ?
#
loop_
_entity_poly.entity_id
_entity_poly.type
_entity_poly.pdbx_seq_one_letter_code
_entity_poly.pdbx_strand_id
1 'polypeptide(L)'
;MSSSPKPEDGDVAPTPEEQLEKNITSVPGEPGMDDHEVEVKEQDRWLPIANVARIMKSALPDNAKIAKEAKECMQECVSEFISFITSEASEKCQQEKRKTVNGEDILFAMTSLGFENYSEALKIYLARYREVSC
;
A
#
# COMPACT_ATOMS: atom_id res chain seq x y z
N MET A 1 43.50 46.27 37.10
CA MET A 1 42.53 45.20 36.77
C MET A 1 42.11 45.44 35.34
N SER A 2 42.61 44.59 34.45
CA SER A 2 42.58 44.74 33.00
C SER A 2 41.28 44.16 32.45
N SER A 3 40.59 44.90 31.58
CA SER A 3 39.50 44.38 30.78
C SER A 3 39.75 44.76 29.32
N SER A 4 40.27 43.81 28.55
CA SER A 4 40.33 43.87 27.09
C SER A 4 38.95 43.54 26.51
N PRO A 5 38.49 44.19 25.43
CA PRO A 5 37.32 43.75 24.69
C PRO A 5 37.66 42.51 23.86
N LYS A 6 36.75 41.51 23.84
CA LYS A 6 36.82 40.37 22.92
C LYS A 6 36.53 40.83 21.48
N PRO A 7 37.17 40.24 20.46
CA PRO A 7 36.91 40.54 19.06
C PRO A 7 35.54 40.00 18.64
N GLU A 8 34.87 40.74 17.76
CA GLU A 8 33.66 40.32 17.03
C GLU A 8 34.07 39.28 15.97
N ASP A 9 33.53 38.05 16.09
CA ASP A 9 33.52 37.09 15.00
C ASP A 9 32.49 37.57 13.97
N GLY A 10 32.99 38.19 12.90
CA GLY A 10 32.19 38.45 11.71
C GLY A 10 31.84 37.14 11.01
N ASP A 11 30.58 37.00 10.59
CA ASP A 11 30.13 35.91 9.72
C ASP A 11 31.07 35.77 8.52
N VAL A 12 31.91 34.73 8.55
CA VAL A 12 32.72 34.30 7.41
C VAL A 12 31.77 33.77 6.35
N ALA A 13 31.73 34.41 5.19
CA ALA A 13 31.01 33.91 4.04
C ALA A 13 31.53 32.50 3.68
N PRO A 14 30.63 31.54 3.37
CA PRO A 14 31.03 30.17 3.08
C PRO A 14 31.97 30.11 1.87
N THR A 15 32.91 29.18 1.91
CA THR A 15 33.92 29.03 0.86
C THR A 15 33.29 28.52 -0.44
N PRO A 16 33.90 28.76 -1.62
CA PRO A 16 33.36 28.31 -2.91
C PRO A 16 33.14 26.78 -3.00
N GLU A 17 33.85 26.00 -2.20
CA GLU A 17 33.70 24.54 -2.11
C GLU A 17 32.42 24.13 -1.37
N GLU A 18 32.05 24.83 -0.28
CA GLU A 18 30.80 24.58 0.47
C GLU A 18 29.53 24.98 -0.32
N GLN A 19 29.67 25.87 -1.31
CA GLN A 19 28.58 26.20 -2.23
C GLN A 19 28.42 25.18 -3.36
N LEU A 20 29.48 24.43 -3.70
CA LEU A 20 29.43 23.41 -4.76
C LEU A 20 28.75 22.13 -4.28
N GLU A 21 28.98 21.71 -3.03
CA GLU A 21 28.32 20.51 -2.46
C GLU A 21 26.80 20.69 -2.32
N LYS A 22 26.33 21.91 -2.00
CA LYS A 22 24.89 22.21 -1.89
C LYS A 22 24.17 22.16 -3.25
N ASN A 23 24.89 22.26 -4.36
CA ASN A 23 24.31 22.29 -5.70
C ASN A 23 24.25 20.90 -6.37
N ILE A 24 24.77 19.84 -5.74
CA ILE A 24 24.79 18.48 -6.32
C ILE A 24 23.61 17.62 -5.82
N THR A 25 22.96 17.99 -4.72
CA THR A 25 21.80 17.23 -4.18
C THR A 25 20.44 17.71 -4.69
N SER A 26 20.39 18.76 -5.51
CA SER A 26 19.14 19.21 -6.14
C SER A 26 18.90 18.49 -7.47
N VAL A 27 18.48 17.22 -7.37
CA VAL A 27 17.85 16.53 -8.51
C VAL A 27 16.53 17.25 -8.82
N PRO A 28 16.33 17.86 -10.00
CA PRO A 28 15.10 18.55 -10.31
C PRO A 28 14.03 17.54 -10.74
N GLY A 29 12.94 17.46 -9.96
CA GLY A 29 11.66 16.94 -10.45
C GLY A 29 11.33 15.49 -10.12
N GLU A 30 11.37 15.11 -8.85
CA GLU A 30 10.40 14.12 -8.36
C GLU A 30 9.09 14.87 -8.11
N PRO A 31 7.97 14.56 -8.79
CA PRO A 31 6.68 15.10 -8.39
C PRO A 31 6.40 14.54 -7.00
N GLY A 32 6.40 15.44 -6.01
CA GLY A 32 6.09 15.11 -4.62
C GLY A 32 4.85 14.24 -4.59
N MET A 33 5.00 13.04 -4.04
CA MET A 33 3.86 12.27 -3.57
C MET A 33 3.18 13.19 -2.57
N ASP A 34 2.02 13.69 -2.93
CA ASP A 34 1.19 14.43 -2.00
C ASP A 34 0.80 13.43 -0.91
N ASP A 35 1.52 13.45 0.21
CA ASP A 35 1.13 12.84 1.48
C ASP A 35 -0.09 13.61 2.01
N HIS A 36 -1.19 13.58 1.26
CA HIS A 36 -2.50 13.64 1.85
C HIS A 36 -2.60 12.38 2.70
N GLU A 37 -2.23 12.46 3.98
CA GLU A 37 -2.76 11.58 5.02
C GLU A 37 -4.28 11.76 4.97
N VAL A 38 -4.93 11.02 4.06
CA VAL A 38 -6.36 10.88 4.06
C VAL A 38 -6.65 10.15 5.36
N GLU A 39 -7.27 10.84 6.32
CA GLU A 39 -7.74 10.24 7.56
C GLU A 39 -8.81 9.20 7.21
N VAL A 40 -8.38 7.97 6.93
CA VAL A 40 -9.26 6.85 6.61
C VAL A 40 -9.92 6.45 7.91
N LYS A 41 -11.22 6.74 8.02
CA LYS A 41 -12.03 6.29 9.16
C LYS A 41 -11.86 4.79 9.31
N GLU A 42 -11.65 4.32 10.54
CA GLU A 42 -11.37 2.88 10.77
C GLU A 42 -12.45 1.96 10.20
N GLN A 43 -13.71 2.43 10.19
CA GLN A 43 -14.84 1.68 9.64
C GLN A 43 -14.77 1.52 8.11
N ASP A 44 -14.15 2.46 7.39
CA ASP A 44 -14.01 2.39 5.92
C ASP A 44 -12.97 1.34 5.51
N ARG A 45 -12.13 0.88 6.45
CA ARG A 45 -11.15 -0.19 6.21
C ARG A 45 -11.79 -1.58 6.17
N TRP A 46 -13.01 -1.74 6.68
CA TRP A 46 -13.63 -3.06 6.83
C TRP A 46 -14.79 -3.28 5.85
N LEU A 47 -14.86 -4.50 5.33
CA LEU A 47 -16.05 -4.94 4.59
C LEU A 47 -17.26 -5.05 5.52
N PRO A 48 -18.50 -4.81 5.04
CA PRO A 48 -19.68 -4.95 5.88
C PRO A 48 -19.78 -6.34 6.51
N ILE A 49 -19.91 -6.39 7.84
CA ILE A 49 -19.92 -7.65 8.62
C ILE A 49 -20.99 -8.64 8.14
N ALA A 50 -22.12 -8.13 7.65
CA ALA A 50 -23.22 -8.94 7.10
C ALA A 50 -22.79 -9.71 5.83
N ASN A 51 -21.95 -9.11 4.99
CA ASN A 51 -21.45 -9.76 3.78
C ASN A 51 -20.42 -10.83 4.13
N VAL A 52 -19.50 -10.54 5.05
CA VAL A 52 -18.52 -11.52 5.57
C VAL A 52 -19.25 -12.70 6.19
N ALA A 53 -20.21 -12.46 7.09
CA ALA A 53 -20.97 -13.50 7.75
C ALA A 53 -21.76 -14.39 6.77
N ARG A 54 -22.31 -13.80 5.70
CA ARG A 54 -23.03 -14.55 4.65
C ARG A 54 -22.11 -15.54 3.93
N ILE A 55 -20.91 -15.09 3.54
CA ILE A 55 -19.92 -15.94 2.86
C ILE A 55 -19.41 -17.04 3.79
N MET A 56 -19.03 -16.69 5.03
CA MET A 56 -18.63 -17.69 6.03
C MET A 56 -19.70 -18.77 6.21
N LYS A 57 -20.98 -18.37 6.24
CA LYS A 57 -22.11 -19.29 6.42
C LYS A 57 -22.30 -20.23 5.22
N SER A 58 -22.02 -19.78 3.99
CA SER A 58 -22.11 -20.63 2.79
C SER A 58 -21.11 -21.79 2.77
N ALA A 59 -20.02 -21.69 3.53
CA ALA A 59 -19.03 -22.76 3.70
C ALA A 59 -19.39 -23.74 4.83
N LEU A 60 -20.53 -23.56 5.50
CA LEU A 60 -20.95 -24.33 6.67
C LEU A 60 -22.33 -24.97 6.46
N PRO A 61 -22.68 -26.03 7.21
CA PRO A 61 -24.03 -26.58 7.21
C PRO A 61 -25.11 -25.55 7.61
N ASP A 62 -26.33 -25.72 7.12
CA ASP A 62 -27.45 -24.78 7.31
C ASP A 62 -27.75 -24.46 8.78
N ASN A 63 -27.58 -25.41 9.69
CA ASN A 63 -27.85 -25.25 11.12
C ASN A 63 -26.66 -24.70 11.94
N ALA A 64 -25.47 -24.57 11.34
CA ALA A 64 -24.28 -24.09 12.04
C ALA A 64 -24.45 -22.65 12.54
N LYS A 65 -23.90 -22.32 13.71
CA LYS A 65 -23.88 -20.94 14.24
C LYS A 65 -22.44 -20.43 14.21
N ILE A 66 -22.27 -19.15 13.86
CA ILE A 66 -20.98 -18.47 13.86
C ILE A 66 -21.00 -17.45 14.99
N ALA A 67 -20.04 -17.57 15.91
CA ALA A 67 -19.85 -16.63 17.01
C ALA A 67 -19.60 -15.20 16.50
N LYS A 68 -19.87 -14.19 17.33
CA LYS A 68 -19.68 -12.79 16.94
C LYS A 68 -18.19 -12.51 16.69
N GLU A 69 -17.36 -12.95 17.61
CA GLU A 69 -15.90 -12.80 17.63
C GLU A 69 -15.26 -13.45 16.40
N ALA A 70 -15.81 -14.58 15.94
CA ALA A 70 -15.32 -15.24 14.72
C ALA A 70 -15.63 -14.43 13.45
N LYS A 71 -16.75 -13.70 13.40
CA LYS A 71 -17.07 -12.81 12.27
C LYS A 71 -16.17 -11.58 12.26
N GLU A 72 -15.92 -10.99 13.43
CA GLU A 72 -15.02 -9.85 13.61
C GLU A 72 -13.58 -10.23 13.24
N CYS A 73 -13.08 -11.35 13.74
CA CYS A 73 -11.77 -11.88 13.36
C CYS A 73 -11.65 -12.09 11.84
N MET A 74 -12.66 -12.68 11.19
CA MET A 74 -12.64 -12.86 9.73
C MET A 74 -12.71 -11.53 8.97
N GLN A 75 -13.41 -10.52 9.50
CA GLN A 75 -13.46 -9.18 8.93
C GLN A 75 -12.10 -8.47 8.98
N GLU A 76 -11.34 -8.67 10.06
CA GLU A 76 -9.96 -8.20 10.15
C GLU A 76 -9.06 -8.97 9.18
N CYS A 77 -9.15 -10.30 9.16
CA CYS A 77 -8.33 -11.14 8.27
C CYS A 77 -8.54 -10.84 6.79
N VAL A 78 -9.78 -10.58 6.34
CA VAL A 78 -10.03 -10.26 4.93
C VAL A 78 -9.45 -8.89 4.55
N SER A 79 -9.46 -7.94 5.49
CA SER A 79 -8.87 -6.61 5.26
C SER A 79 -7.35 -6.73 5.14
N GLU A 80 -6.72 -7.51 6.02
CA GLU A 80 -5.30 -7.82 5.93
C GLU A 80 -4.95 -8.59 4.65
N PHE A 81 -5.79 -9.55 4.26
CA PHE A 81 -5.60 -10.31 3.02
C PHE A 81 -5.60 -9.41 1.78
N ILE A 82 -6.51 -8.43 1.71
CA ILE A 82 -6.53 -7.44 0.63
C ILE A 82 -5.22 -6.65 0.60
N SER A 83 -4.77 -6.15 1.76
CA SER A 83 -3.50 -5.42 1.88
C SER A 83 -2.30 -6.27 1.46
N PHE A 84 -2.25 -7.51 1.93
CA PHE A 84 -1.16 -8.46 1.67
C PHE A 84 -1.02 -8.81 0.18
N ILE A 85 -2.12 -9.16 -0.50
CA ILE A 85 -2.08 -9.43 -1.94
C ILE A 85 -1.74 -8.16 -2.72
N THR A 86 -2.32 -7.02 -2.32
CA THR A 86 -2.12 -5.74 -3.02
C THR A 86 -0.68 -5.25 -2.86
N SER A 87 -0.02 -5.49 -1.73
CA SER A 87 1.38 -5.11 -1.55
C SER A 87 2.31 -5.87 -2.50
N GLU A 88 2.13 -7.18 -2.64
CA GLU A 88 2.91 -8.02 -3.57
C GLU A 88 2.68 -7.61 -5.03
N ALA A 89 1.40 -7.38 -5.41
CA ALA A 89 1.05 -6.93 -6.76
C ALA A 89 1.61 -5.53 -7.07
N SER A 90 1.58 -4.63 -6.08
CA SER A 90 2.16 -3.29 -6.17
C SER A 90 3.68 -3.36 -6.35
N GLU A 91 4.37 -4.24 -5.62
CA GLU A 91 5.81 -4.43 -5.76
C GLU A 91 6.18 -4.85 -7.18
N LYS A 92 5.50 -5.86 -7.75
CA LYS A 92 5.69 -6.25 -9.15
C LYS A 92 5.44 -5.09 -10.12
N CYS A 93 4.33 -4.37 -9.95
CA CYS A 93 3.98 -3.24 -10.79
C CYS A 93 5.09 -2.17 -10.80
N GLN A 94 5.65 -1.87 -9.62
CA GLN A 94 6.74 -0.92 -9.45
C GLN A 94 8.05 -1.43 -10.05
N GLN A 95 8.38 -2.71 -9.88
CA GLN A 95 9.56 -3.34 -10.51
C GLN A 95 9.50 -3.23 -12.05
N GLU A 96 8.30 -3.31 -12.63
CA GLU A 96 8.06 -3.10 -14.07
C GLU A 96 7.95 -1.62 -14.47
N LYS A 97 8.25 -0.68 -13.56
CA LYS A 97 8.17 0.78 -13.77
C LYS A 97 6.77 1.28 -14.16
N ARG A 98 5.72 0.57 -13.73
CA ARG A 98 4.33 0.97 -13.93
C ARG A 98 3.79 1.64 -12.67
N LYS A 99 2.90 2.62 -12.85
CA LYS A 99 2.21 3.33 -11.75
C LYS A 99 0.79 2.82 -11.48
N THR A 100 0.31 1.88 -12.30
CA THR A 100 -1.06 1.37 -12.23
C THR A 100 -1.01 -0.15 -12.14
N VAL A 101 -1.48 -0.67 -10.99
CA VAL A 101 -1.68 -2.09 -10.77
C VAL A 101 -2.84 -2.56 -11.65
N ASN A 102 -2.64 -3.67 -12.37
CA ASN A 102 -3.64 -4.26 -13.23
C ASN A 102 -3.99 -5.70 -12.79
N GLY A 103 -4.94 -6.34 -13.49
CA GLY A 103 -5.37 -7.69 -13.14
C GLY A 103 -4.26 -8.75 -13.25
N GLU A 104 -3.28 -8.58 -14.14
CA GLU A 104 -2.17 -9.53 -14.29
C GLU A 104 -1.20 -9.47 -13.09
N ASP A 105 -1.08 -8.31 -12.45
CA ASP A 105 -0.28 -8.14 -11.22
C ASP A 105 -0.90 -8.94 -10.07
N ILE A 106 -2.23 -8.88 -9.94
CA ILE A 106 -2.98 -9.63 -8.94
C ILE A 106 -2.85 -11.13 -9.18
N LEU A 107 -2.97 -11.59 -10.44
CA LEU A 107 -2.79 -13.00 -10.78
C LEU A 107 -1.38 -13.49 -10.45
N PHE A 108 -0.37 -12.66 -10.71
CA PHE A 108 1.01 -12.98 -10.31
C PHE A 108 1.14 -13.08 -8.79
N ALA A 109 0.67 -12.07 -8.04
CA ALA A 109 0.76 -12.08 -6.58
C ALA A 109 0.09 -13.32 -5.97
N MET A 110 -1.10 -13.68 -6.45
CA MET A 110 -1.79 -14.91 -6.01
C MET A 110 -0.95 -16.17 -6.25
N THR A 111 -0.31 -16.30 -7.41
CA THR A 111 0.55 -17.44 -7.71
C THR A 111 1.82 -17.43 -6.85
N SER A 112 2.53 -16.30 -6.76
CA SER A 112 3.80 -16.17 -6.03
C SER A 112 3.66 -16.43 -4.53
N LEU A 113 2.49 -16.10 -3.96
CA LEU A 113 2.18 -16.29 -2.54
C LEU A 113 1.59 -17.69 -2.23
N GLY A 114 1.47 -18.58 -3.21
CA GLY A 114 1.01 -19.96 -3.01
C GLY A 114 -0.51 -20.15 -3.03
N PHE A 115 -1.25 -19.24 -3.69
CA PHE A 115 -2.70 -19.32 -3.91
C PHE A 115 -3.04 -19.71 -5.35
N GLU A 116 -2.32 -20.67 -5.94
CA GLU A 116 -2.42 -21.02 -7.37
C GLU A 116 -3.83 -21.44 -7.77
N ASN A 117 -4.53 -22.22 -6.93
CA ASN A 117 -5.91 -22.62 -7.17
C ASN A 117 -6.86 -21.42 -7.31
N TYR A 118 -6.61 -20.33 -6.58
CA TYR A 118 -7.37 -19.09 -6.71
C TYR A 118 -6.95 -18.30 -7.94
N SER A 119 -5.65 -18.26 -8.27
CA SER A 119 -5.13 -17.61 -9.47
C SER A 119 -5.76 -18.17 -10.75
N GLU A 120 -5.89 -19.50 -10.85
CA GLU A 120 -6.54 -20.14 -12.00
C GLU A 120 -8.02 -19.73 -12.15
N ALA A 121 -8.77 -19.72 -11.05
CA ALA A 121 -10.16 -19.28 -11.05
C ALA A 121 -10.29 -17.80 -11.41
N LEU A 122 -9.43 -16.95 -10.86
CA LEU A 122 -9.41 -15.50 -11.13
C LEU A 122 -9.03 -15.20 -12.58
N LYS A 123 -8.17 -16.00 -13.21
CA LYS A 123 -7.81 -15.84 -14.62
C LYS A 123 -9.01 -16.01 -15.54
N ILE A 124 -9.85 -17.00 -15.26
CA ILE A 124 -11.10 -17.22 -16.00
C ILE A 124 -12.05 -16.03 -15.77
N TYR A 125 -12.17 -15.58 -14.52
CA TYR A 125 -13.01 -14.42 -14.19
C TYR A 125 -12.55 -13.15 -14.92
N LEU A 126 -11.24 -12.87 -14.95
CA LEU A 126 -10.68 -11.70 -15.63
C LEU A 126 -10.95 -11.73 -17.13
N ALA A 127 -10.84 -12.90 -17.77
CA ALA A 127 -11.17 -13.06 -19.18
C ALA A 127 -12.65 -12.72 -19.46
N ARG A 128 -13.58 -13.26 -18.65
CA ARG A 128 -15.01 -12.96 -18.76
C ARG A 128 -15.34 -11.50 -18.49
N TYR A 129 -14.69 -10.90 -17.50
CA TYR A 129 -14.89 -9.48 -17.19
C TYR A 129 -14.51 -8.59 -18.38
N ARG A 130 -13.39 -8.90 -19.06
CA ARG A 130 -12.96 -8.18 -20.28
C ARG A 130 -13.92 -8.37 -21.45
N GLU A 131 -14.50 -9.56 -21.63
CA GLU A 131 -15.51 -9.82 -22.69
C GLU A 131 -16.79 -8.99 -22.50
N VAL A 132 -17.24 -8.80 -21.24
CA VAL A 132 -18.49 -8.08 -20.94
C VAL A 132 -18.29 -6.56 -20.89
N SER A 133 -17.07 -6.10 -20.61
CA SER A 133 -16.75 -4.68 -20.45
C SER A 133 -16.31 -3.99 -21.75
N CYS A 134 -16.27 -4.73 -22.87
CA CYS A 134 -15.95 -4.23 -24.22
C CYS A 134 -17.16 -4.39 -25.13
#